data_AF-A0A2I3GIH3-F1
#
_entry.id   AF-A0A2I3GIH3-F1
#
_cell.length_a   1.000
_cell.length_b   1.000
_cell.length_c   1.000
_cell.angle_alpha   90.00
_cell.angle_beta   90.00
_cell.angle_gamma   90.00
#
_symmetry.space_group_name_H-M   'P 1'
#
loop_
_entity.id
_entity.type
_entity.pdbx_description
1 polymer ?
#
loop_
_entity_poly.entity_id
_entity_poly.type
_entity_poly.pdbx_seq_one_letter_code
_entity_poly.pdbx_strand_id
1 'polypeptide(L)'
;MMEDLDNENRGLKAINVDLQSDPALQVDISDALSEWDKVKFTVHTQSLLPNFKQNEFSVVQQHKQFIWLHDSFVKNEDYAGYIIPPAPPRPDFDTSREKVQKLGEGEGSMTKEEFTKMKQEMEAEYFGIFKKTVAMHEVFLCHVTAHPILRKYLNFHVFLEYNQDLNGVIVSGVTDVDNFFQHEQTFLLEYHNRVKDASANSDRMTRSHKTLLHSEKKLVELAELELKHAKVNLQLLPNCLSVLNGDT
;
A
#
# COMPACT_ATOMS: atom_id res chain seq x y z
N MET A 1 4.17 46.30 23.64
CA MET A 1 3.96 44.91 24.11
C MET A 1 2.70 44.43 23.43
N MET A 2 2.87 43.75 22.30
CA MET A 2 1.81 43.07 21.56
C MET A 2 2.49 41.79 21.07
N GLU A 3 1.92 40.66 21.44
CA GLU A 3 2.48 39.32 21.25
C GLU A 3 2.22 38.88 19.81
N ASP A 4 3.31 38.56 19.09
CA ASP A 4 3.26 37.86 17.81
C ASP A 4 3.11 36.36 18.07
N LEU A 5 1.88 35.87 17.90
CA LEU A 5 1.60 34.47 17.62
C LEU A 5 1.70 34.30 16.09
N ASP A 6 2.69 33.54 15.63
CA ASP A 6 2.62 32.68 14.43
C ASP A 6 4.03 32.20 14.03
N ASN A 7 4.45 31.03 14.50
CA ASN A 7 5.44 30.23 13.78
C ASN A 7 5.42 28.73 14.16
N GLU A 8 4.25 28.09 14.05
CA GLU A 8 4.17 26.62 13.94
C GLU A 8 3.96 26.23 12.48
N ASN A 9 5.05 26.30 11.70
CA ASN A 9 5.18 25.48 10.52
C ASN A 9 6.61 24.93 10.46
N ARG A 10 6.92 24.04 11.42
CA ARG A 10 8.11 23.20 11.33
C ARG A 10 7.88 22.25 10.16
N GLY A 11 8.44 22.66 9.02
CA GLY A 11 8.47 21.89 7.80
C GLY A 11 8.81 20.44 8.07
N LEU A 12 7.94 19.57 7.56
CA LEU A 12 8.23 18.18 7.26
C LEU A 12 9.44 18.18 6.31
N LYS A 13 10.65 18.22 6.87
CA LYS A 13 11.87 17.97 6.12
C LYS A 13 11.74 16.55 5.57
N ALA A 14 11.63 16.46 4.25
CA ALA A 14 11.79 15.21 3.53
C ALA A 14 13.09 14.57 4.02
N ILE A 15 12.94 13.44 4.71
CA ILE A 15 14.06 12.64 5.18
C ILE A 15 14.58 11.95 3.91
N ASN A 16 15.56 12.54 3.24
CA ASN A 16 16.31 11.85 2.20
C ASN A 16 17.17 10.80 2.90
N VAL A 17 16.58 9.63 3.13
CA VAL A 17 17.30 8.44 3.55
C VAL A 17 17.94 7.87 2.29
N ASP A 18 19.26 8.02 2.19
CA ASP A 18 20.06 7.36 1.16
C ASP A 18 19.99 5.85 1.43
N LEU A 19 19.06 5.18 0.76
CA LEU A 19 18.88 3.74 0.81
C LEU A 19 20.07 3.14 0.08
N GLN A 20 20.96 2.47 0.82
CA GLN A 20 22.16 1.82 0.28
C GLN A 20 21.81 1.03 -1.00
N SER A 21 22.30 1.53 -2.14
CA SER A 21 22.13 0.88 -3.45
C SER A 21 22.84 -0.46 -3.42
N ASP A 22 22.08 -1.56 -3.42
CA ASP A 22 22.64 -2.90 -3.62
C ASP A 22 23.09 -2.99 -5.09
N PRO A 23 24.39 -3.15 -5.38
CA PRO A 23 24.89 -3.19 -6.75
C PRO A 23 24.32 -4.38 -7.56
N ALA A 24 23.66 -5.35 -6.90
CA ALA A 24 23.03 -6.47 -7.59
C ALA A 24 21.76 -6.10 -8.37
N LEU A 25 21.02 -5.08 -7.94
CA LEU A 25 19.80 -4.63 -8.62
C LEU A 25 19.57 -3.13 -8.40
N GLN A 26 19.80 -2.35 -9.45
CA GLN A 26 19.58 -0.92 -9.51
C GLN A 26 18.41 -0.63 -10.46
N VAL A 27 17.46 0.19 -10.00
CA VAL A 27 16.30 0.62 -10.78
C VAL A 27 16.13 2.12 -10.62
N ASP A 28 15.99 2.81 -11.74
CA ASP A 28 15.80 4.26 -11.81
C ASP A 28 14.79 4.62 -12.91
N ILE A 29 14.30 5.87 -12.90
CA ILE A 29 13.45 6.37 -13.98
C ILE A 29 14.32 7.24 -14.90
N SER A 30 14.80 6.64 -15.98
CA SER A 30 15.72 7.31 -16.91
C SER A 30 15.05 8.39 -17.75
N ASP A 31 13.74 8.25 -18.01
CA ASP A 31 12.94 9.21 -18.77
C ASP A 31 11.45 9.12 -18.38
N ALA A 32 10.69 10.16 -18.65
CA ALA A 32 9.25 10.14 -18.55
C ALA A 32 8.61 11.04 -19.61
N LEU A 33 7.50 10.57 -20.17
CA LEU A 33 6.72 11.26 -21.18
C LEU A 33 5.30 11.47 -20.68
N SER A 34 4.82 12.71 -20.70
CA SER A 34 3.38 12.96 -20.55
C SER A 34 2.71 13.01 -21.91
N GLU A 35 1.63 12.24 -22.02
CA GLU A 35 0.64 12.33 -23.08
C GLU A 35 -0.60 13.09 -22.60
N TRP A 36 -1.63 13.14 -23.43
CA TRP A 36 -2.84 13.92 -23.20
C TRP A 36 -3.72 13.40 -22.07
N ASP A 37 -3.59 12.14 -21.65
CA ASP A 37 -4.39 11.52 -20.57
C ASP A 37 -3.54 10.74 -19.54
N LYS A 38 -2.27 10.47 -19.85
CA LYS A 38 -1.41 9.57 -19.05
C LYS A 38 0.05 10.01 -19.04
N VAL A 39 0.77 9.53 -18.04
CA VAL A 39 2.24 9.63 -17.98
C VAL A 39 2.83 8.24 -18.12
N LYS A 40 3.83 8.16 -18.98
CA LYS A 40 4.66 7.00 -19.25
C LYS A 40 6.03 7.22 -18.60
N PHE A 41 6.47 6.27 -17.80
CA PHE A 41 7.76 6.27 -17.12
C PHE A 41 8.63 5.21 -17.78
N THR A 42 9.80 5.61 -18.25
CA THR A 42 10.83 4.68 -18.72
C THR A 42 11.59 4.20 -17.50
N VAL A 43 11.25 3.00 -17.05
CA VAL A 43 11.91 2.35 -15.92
C VAL A 43 13.13 1.64 -16.45
N HIS A 44 14.31 2.12 -16.05
CA HIS A 44 15.59 1.55 -16.39
C HIS A 44 16.05 0.62 -15.26
N THR A 45 16.55 -0.56 -15.62
CA THR A 45 17.00 -1.57 -14.67
C THR A 45 18.37 -2.07 -15.07
N GLN A 46 19.30 -2.03 -14.12
CA GLN A 46 20.60 -2.71 -14.19
C GLN A 46 20.63 -3.80 -13.12
N SER A 47 20.90 -5.04 -13.52
CA SER A 47 20.97 -6.16 -12.59
C SER A 47 22.11 -7.12 -12.90
N LEU A 48 22.71 -7.62 -11.83
CA LEU A 48 23.67 -8.74 -11.86
C LEU A 48 23.00 -10.05 -11.43
N LEU A 49 21.68 -10.05 -11.20
CA LEU A 49 20.95 -11.24 -10.76
C LEU A 49 20.70 -12.19 -11.94
N PRO A 50 20.90 -13.51 -11.77
CA PRO A 50 20.84 -14.48 -12.86
C PRO A 50 19.43 -14.75 -13.40
N ASN A 51 18.40 -14.21 -12.76
CA ASN A 51 16.99 -14.42 -13.11
C ASN A 51 16.44 -13.38 -14.09
N PHE A 52 17.23 -12.36 -14.46
CA PHE A 52 16.90 -11.46 -15.56
C PHE A 52 17.49 -11.96 -16.88
N LYS A 53 16.80 -11.70 -18.00
CA LYS A 53 17.25 -12.09 -19.35
C LYS A 53 18.46 -11.29 -19.81
N GLN A 54 18.55 -10.04 -19.37
CA GLN A 54 19.58 -9.08 -19.71
C GLN A 54 20.06 -8.37 -18.44
N ASN A 55 21.32 -7.96 -18.43
CA ASN A 55 21.90 -7.24 -17.29
C ASN A 55 21.50 -5.75 -17.26
N GLU A 56 20.99 -5.22 -18.37
CA GLU A 56 20.57 -3.84 -18.51
C GLU A 56 19.42 -3.78 -19.53
N PHE A 57 18.30 -3.16 -19.15
CA PHE A 57 17.13 -3.02 -20.00
C PHE A 57 16.21 -1.89 -19.48
N SER A 58 15.30 -1.44 -20.34
CA SER A 58 14.29 -0.46 -19.96
C SER A 58 12.91 -0.88 -20.45
N VAL A 59 11.89 -0.57 -19.66
CA VAL A 59 10.48 -0.78 -20.01
C VAL A 59 9.67 0.48 -19.76
N VAL A 60 8.59 0.64 -20.50
CA VAL A 60 7.68 1.79 -20.32
C VAL A 60 6.50 1.37 -19.46
N GLN A 61 6.34 2.01 -18.30
CA GLN A 61 5.26 1.75 -17.36
C GLN A 61 4.37 2.98 -17.19
N GLN A 62 3.07 2.77 -16.99
CA GLN A 62 2.14 3.83 -16.63
C GLN A 62 1.81 3.74 -15.14
N HIS A 63 1.25 4.82 -14.59
CA HIS A 63 0.87 4.87 -13.17
C HIS A 63 0.04 3.66 -12.70
N LYS A 64 -0.88 3.15 -13.53
CA LYS A 64 -1.71 1.98 -13.20
C LYS A 64 -0.88 0.72 -12.89
N GLN A 65 0.26 0.52 -13.57
CA GLN A 65 1.13 -0.63 -13.33
C GLN A 65 1.86 -0.53 -11.98
N PHE A 66 2.20 0.67 -11.52
CA PHE A 66 2.76 0.88 -10.17
C PHE A 66 1.72 0.53 -9.10
N ILE A 67 0.46 0.93 -9.31
CA ILE A 67 -0.64 0.57 -8.40
C ILE A 67 -0.90 -0.93 -8.40
N TRP A 68 -0.91 -1.58 -9.56
CA TRP A 68 -1.03 -3.04 -9.66
C TRP A 68 0.08 -3.76 -8.87
N LEU A 69 1.32 -3.32 -9.03
CA LEU A 69 2.46 -3.88 -8.31
C LEU A 69 2.31 -3.68 -6.80
N HIS A 70 1.99 -2.46 -6.34
CA HIS A 70 1.72 -2.17 -4.93
C HIS A 70 0.62 -3.07 -4.36
N ASP A 71 -0.52 -3.15 -5.04
CA ASP A 71 -1.65 -3.97 -4.61
C ASP A 71 -1.29 -5.45 -4.55
N SER A 72 -0.43 -5.92 -5.46
CA SER A 72 0.04 -7.30 -5.45
C SER A 72 0.89 -7.62 -4.21
N PHE A 73 1.67 -6.65 -3.70
CA PHE A 73 2.37 -6.81 -2.43
C PHE A 73 1.40 -6.85 -1.25
N VAL A 74 0.45 -5.91 -1.18
CA VAL A 74 -0.51 -5.81 -0.07
C VAL A 74 -1.44 -7.02 0.01
N LYS A 75 -1.81 -7.59 -1.13
CA LYS A 75 -2.71 -8.76 -1.20
C LYS A 75 -1.98 -10.09 -0.90
N ASN A 76 -0.66 -10.12 -0.91
CA ASN A 76 0.10 -11.34 -0.67
C ASN A 76 0.24 -11.60 0.84
N GLU A 77 -0.36 -12.69 1.31
CA GLU A 77 -0.34 -13.09 2.72
C GLU A 77 1.07 -13.41 3.24
N ASP A 78 1.97 -13.86 2.36
CA ASP A 78 3.38 -14.12 2.70
C ASP A 78 4.14 -12.84 3.10
N TYR A 79 3.59 -11.67 2.73
CA TYR A 79 4.15 -10.37 3.07
C TYR A 79 3.46 -9.72 4.28
N ALA A 80 2.56 -10.43 4.95
CA ALA A 80 1.96 -9.96 6.20
C ALA A 80 3.04 -9.68 7.26
N GLY A 81 2.99 -8.49 7.86
CA GLY A 81 3.96 -8.05 8.88
C GLY A 81 5.20 -7.33 8.32
N TYR A 82 5.41 -7.31 7.00
CA TYR A 82 6.40 -6.44 6.38
C TYR A 82 5.83 -5.05 6.11
N ILE A 83 6.70 -4.05 6.11
CA ILE A 83 6.34 -2.68 5.74
C ILE A 83 6.40 -2.57 4.22
N ILE A 84 5.23 -2.57 3.58
CA ILE A 84 5.11 -2.32 2.14
C ILE A 84 5.27 -0.82 1.88
N PRO A 85 6.15 -0.41 0.94
CA PRO A 85 6.29 1.00 0.57
C PRO A 85 4.96 1.58 0.10
N PRO A 86 4.61 2.82 0.46
CA PRO A 86 3.36 3.44 0.04
C PRO A 86 3.33 3.60 -1.48
N ALA A 87 2.16 3.37 -2.08
CA ALA A 87 1.96 3.60 -3.51
C ALA A 87 2.30 5.05 -3.90
N PRO A 88 2.93 5.28 -5.06
CA PRO A 88 3.07 6.62 -5.62
C PRO A 88 1.70 7.27 -5.77
N PRO A 89 1.53 8.56 -5.45
CA PRO A 89 0.26 9.24 -5.65
C PRO A 89 -0.03 9.39 -7.15
N ARG A 90 -1.32 9.47 -7.46
CA ARG A 90 -1.76 9.75 -8.83
C ARG A 90 -1.24 11.12 -9.26
N PRO A 91 -0.64 11.24 -10.45
CA PRO A 91 -0.27 12.54 -10.99
C PRO A 91 -1.53 13.38 -11.24
N ASP A 92 -1.60 14.58 -10.68
CA ASP A 92 -2.66 15.55 -10.94
C ASP A 92 -2.21 16.54 -12.02
N PHE A 93 -2.57 16.25 -13.28
CA PHE A 93 -2.31 17.12 -14.42
C PHE A 93 -3.58 17.79 -14.95
N ASP A 94 -4.75 17.48 -14.40
CA ASP A 94 -6.04 17.99 -14.89
C ASP A 94 -6.13 19.49 -14.64
N THR A 95 -5.71 19.93 -13.46
CA THR A 95 -5.63 21.36 -13.09
C THR A 95 -4.70 22.13 -14.03
N SER A 96 -3.51 21.60 -14.34
CA SER A 96 -2.57 22.26 -15.24
C SER A 96 -3.08 22.30 -16.68
N ARG A 97 -3.75 21.24 -17.16
CA ARG A 97 -4.36 21.20 -18.50
C ARG A 97 -5.48 22.22 -18.65
N GLU A 98 -6.35 22.34 -17.65
CA GLU A 98 -7.42 23.34 -17.66
C GLU A 98 -6.87 24.77 -17.73
N LYS A 99 -5.79 25.07 -16.98
CA LYS A 99 -5.11 26.37 -17.05
C LYS A 99 -4.52 26.66 -18.44
N VAL A 100 -3.87 25.66 -19.06
CA VAL A 100 -3.31 25.80 -20.42
C VAL A 100 -4.41 26.02 -21.46
N GLN A 101 -5.55 25.33 -21.32
CA GLN A 101 -6.70 25.54 -22.21
C GLN A 101 -7.26 26.97 -22.08
N LYS A 102 -7.49 27.44 -20.85
CA LYS A 102 -7.96 28.81 -20.59
C LYS A 102 -7.00 29.88 -21.12
N LEU A 103 -5.70 29.62 -21.06
CA LEU A 103 -4.69 30.52 -21.63
C LEU A 103 -4.85 30.65 -23.15
N GLY A 104 -5.12 29.55 -23.85
CA GLY A 104 -5.37 29.55 -25.30
C GLY A 104 -6.65 30.32 -25.68
N GLU A 105 -7.71 30.20 -24.88
CA GLU A 105 -8.96 30.95 -25.08
C GLU A 105 -8.77 32.47 -24.90
N GLY A 106 -7.80 32.88 -24.07
CA GLY A 106 -7.49 34.28 -23.78
C GLY A 106 -6.45 34.95 -24.68
N GLU A 107 -5.86 34.23 -25.65
CA GLU A 107 -4.73 34.70 -26.48
C GLU A 107 -5.01 36.06 -27.18
N GLY A 108 -6.25 36.29 -27.63
CA GLY A 108 -6.64 37.53 -28.31
C GLY A 108 -6.87 38.75 -27.41
N SER A 109 -6.90 38.56 -26.08
CA SER A 109 -7.21 39.61 -25.11
C SER A 109 -5.99 40.22 -24.41
N MET A 110 -4.81 39.61 -24.59
CA MET A 110 -3.57 39.98 -23.91
C MET A 110 -2.46 40.30 -24.90
N THR A 111 -1.45 41.03 -24.44
CA THR A 111 -0.28 41.32 -25.28
C THR A 111 0.56 40.04 -25.49
N LYS A 112 1.32 40.01 -26.58
CA LYS A 112 2.19 38.86 -26.90
C LYS A 112 3.21 38.57 -25.79
N GLU A 113 3.68 39.60 -25.12
CA GLU A 113 4.63 39.52 -24.00
C GLU A 113 3.98 38.92 -22.76
N GLU A 114 2.76 39.35 -22.41
CA GLU A 114 1.98 38.78 -21.32
C GLU A 114 1.62 37.32 -21.57
N PHE A 115 1.20 36.98 -22.80
CA PHE A 115 0.91 35.59 -23.18
C PHE A 115 2.14 34.70 -23.05
N THR A 116 3.29 35.17 -23.54
CA THR A 116 4.55 34.41 -23.46
C THR A 116 4.96 34.18 -22.01
N LYS A 117 4.86 35.20 -21.16
CA LYS A 117 5.19 35.10 -19.74
C LYS A 117 4.26 34.12 -19.02
N MET A 118 2.95 34.23 -19.23
CA MET A 118 1.96 33.35 -18.58
C MET A 118 2.10 31.90 -19.06
N LYS A 119 2.39 31.69 -20.36
CA LYS A 119 2.71 30.37 -20.91
C LYS A 119 3.94 29.75 -20.21
N GLN A 120 5.02 30.51 -20.06
CA GLN A 120 6.22 30.04 -19.38
C GLN A 120 5.98 29.69 -17.90
N GLU A 121 5.19 30.49 -17.20
CA GLU A 121 4.81 30.22 -15.80
C GLU A 121 4.01 28.91 -15.68
N MET A 122 3.06 28.67 -16.58
CA MET A 122 2.28 27.43 -16.65
C MET A 122 3.14 26.21 -17.00
N GLU A 123 4.05 26.35 -17.97
CA GLU A 123 5.01 25.29 -18.33
C GLU A 123 5.94 24.96 -17.15
N ALA A 124 6.39 25.97 -16.40
CA ALA A 124 7.22 25.79 -15.22
C ALA A 124 6.46 25.10 -14.06
N GLU A 125 5.21 25.49 -13.80
CA GLU A 125 4.35 24.83 -12.82
C GLU A 125 4.13 23.36 -13.17
N TYR A 126 3.76 23.10 -14.44
CA TYR A 126 3.58 21.77 -14.97
C TYR A 126 4.84 20.91 -14.82
N PHE A 127 6.00 21.45 -15.18
CA PHE A 127 7.28 20.75 -15.06
C PHE A 127 7.66 20.48 -13.61
N GLY A 128 7.29 21.36 -12.67
CA GLY A 128 7.45 21.13 -11.24
C GLY A 128 6.64 19.93 -10.74
N ILE A 129 5.37 19.83 -11.12
CA ILE A 129 4.49 18.69 -10.80
C ILE A 129 5.02 17.40 -11.43
N PHE A 130 5.49 17.50 -12.68
CA PHE A 130 6.07 16.38 -13.41
C PHE A 130 7.30 15.80 -12.72
N LYS A 131 8.27 16.66 -12.36
CA LYS A 131 9.47 16.26 -11.61
C LYS A 131 9.12 15.61 -10.27
N LYS A 132 8.18 16.19 -9.53
CA LYS A 132 7.72 15.62 -8.26
C LYS A 132 7.12 14.23 -8.48
N THR A 133 6.31 14.07 -9.51
CA THR A 133 5.68 12.80 -9.87
C THR A 133 6.73 11.73 -10.18
N VAL A 134 7.70 12.04 -11.04
CA VAL A 134 8.80 11.13 -11.39
C VAL A 134 9.56 10.72 -10.13
N ALA A 135 9.97 11.69 -9.30
CA ALA A 135 10.68 11.41 -8.06
C ALA A 135 9.88 10.48 -7.12
N MET A 136 8.56 10.66 -7.00
CA MET A 136 7.74 9.79 -6.15
C MET A 136 7.62 8.35 -6.69
N HIS A 137 7.57 8.18 -8.01
CA HIS A 137 7.55 6.84 -8.63
C HIS A 137 8.92 6.16 -8.51
N GLU A 138 10.00 6.90 -8.68
CA GLU A 138 11.36 6.41 -8.53
C GLU A 138 11.64 5.98 -7.07
N VAL A 139 11.29 6.82 -6.10
CA VAL A 139 11.44 6.52 -4.67
C VAL A 139 10.69 5.25 -4.27
N PHE A 140 9.52 4.99 -4.84
CA PHE A 140 8.81 3.72 -4.61
C PHE A 140 9.64 2.51 -5.09
N LEU A 141 10.20 2.58 -6.30
CA LEU A 141 11.05 1.51 -6.85
C LEU A 141 12.35 1.33 -6.04
N CYS A 142 12.98 2.42 -5.60
CA CYS A 142 14.14 2.40 -4.71
C CYS A 142 13.85 1.68 -3.39
N HIS A 143 12.68 1.90 -2.78
CA HIS A 143 12.32 1.18 -1.56
C HIS A 143 12.08 -0.32 -1.81
N VAL A 144 11.42 -0.68 -2.92
CA VAL A 144 11.17 -2.09 -3.26
C VAL A 144 12.48 -2.82 -3.55
N THR A 145 13.40 -2.21 -4.28
CA THR A 145 14.73 -2.77 -4.61
C THR A 145 15.63 -2.92 -3.38
N ALA A 146 15.62 -1.94 -2.47
CA ALA A 146 16.38 -2.00 -1.22
C ALA A 146 15.82 -3.07 -0.25
N HIS A 147 14.54 -3.45 -0.38
CA HIS A 147 13.92 -4.41 0.52
C HIS A 147 14.40 -5.86 0.23
N PRO A 148 14.99 -6.59 1.22
CA PRO A 148 15.65 -7.87 0.98
C PRO A 148 14.74 -8.99 0.46
N ILE A 149 13.44 -8.89 0.75
CA ILE A 149 12.39 -9.84 0.35
C ILE A 149 11.61 -9.36 -0.88
N LEU A 150 10.98 -8.17 -0.84
CA LEU A 150 10.15 -7.66 -1.93
C LEU A 150 10.90 -7.57 -3.27
N ARG A 151 12.20 -7.25 -3.26
CA ARG A 151 13.04 -7.21 -4.48
C ARG A 151 13.15 -8.54 -5.23
N LYS A 152 12.85 -9.67 -4.57
CA LYS A 152 12.89 -11.02 -5.15
C LYS A 152 11.51 -11.46 -5.65
N TYR A 153 10.48 -10.64 -5.49
CA TYR A 153 9.12 -11.01 -5.82
C TYR A 153 8.93 -11.15 -7.33
N LEU A 154 8.25 -12.21 -7.76
CA LEU A 154 8.03 -12.49 -9.17
C LEU A 154 7.30 -11.35 -9.88
N ASN A 155 6.24 -10.79 -9.30
CA ASN A 155 5.50 -9.71 -9.97
C ASN A 155 6.33 -8.42 -10.08
N PHE A 156 7.28 -8.21 -9.17
CA PHE A 156 8.22 -7.11 -9.30
C PHE A 156 9.16 -7.33 -10.49
N HIS A 157 9.64 -8.55 -10.70
CA HIS A 157 10.46 -8.91 -11.85
C HIS A 157 9.68 -8.79 -13.17
N VAL A 158 8.41 -9.20 -13.17
CA VAL A 158 7.50 -9.00 -14.30
C VAL A 158 7.29 -7.51 -14.59
N PHE A 159 7.10 -6.68 -13.56
CA PHE A 159 6.98 -5.23 -13.72
C PHE A 159 8.23 -4.62 -14.38
N LEU A 160 9.42 -5.09 -14.06
CA LEU A 160 10.67 -4.57 -14.62
C LEU A 160 10.93 -5.07 -16.05
N GLU A 161 10.65 -6.33 -16.40
CA GLU A 161 10.99 -6.89 -17.73
C GLU A 161 9.87 -6.78 -18.78
N TYR A 162 8.61 -6.70 -18.37
CA TYR A 162 7.50 -6.86 -19.31
C TYR A 162 7.19 -5.56 -20.06
N ASN A 163 7.54 -5.53 -21.35
CA ASN A 163 7.46 -4.36 -22.24
C ASN A 163 6.19 -4.34 -23.12
N GLN A 164 5.20 -5.20 -22.88
CA GLN A 164 3.90 -5.05 -23.58
C GLN A 164 2.99 -4.18 -22.74
N ASP A 165 2.34 -3.21 -23.41
CA ASP A 165 1.10 -2.66 -22.91
C ASP A 165 0.21 -3.85 -22.53
N LEU A 166 -0.10 -4.01 -21.24
CA LEU A 166 -1.08 -4.99 -20.76
C LEU A 166 -2.46 -4.83 -21.45
N ASN A 167 -2.63 -3.75 -22.23
CA ASN A 167 -3.78 -3.43 -23.06
C ASN A 167 -3.70 -3.95 -24.51
N GLY A 168 -2.52 -4.31 -25.03
CA GLY A 168 -2.26 -4.52 -26.47
C GLY A 168 -2.71 -5.87 -27.05
N VAL A 169 -2.97 -6.87 -26.21
CA VAL A 169 -3.46 -8.19 -26.67
C VAL A 169 -4.99 -8.19 -26.92
N ILE A 170 -5.70 -7.14 -26.50
CA ILE A 170 -7.18 -7.17 -26.42
C ILE A 170 -7.87 -6.48 -27.63
N VAL A 171 -7.20 -5.61 -28.40
CA VAL A 171 -7.94 -4.56 -29.14
C VAL A 171 -8.35 -4.87 -30.60
N SER A 172 -7.93 -5.96 -31.25
CA SER A 172 -8.29 -6.14 -32.69
C SER A 172 -9.43 -7.12 -33.04
N GLY A 173 -10.10 -7.76 -32.07
CA GLY A 173 -11.22 -8.67 -32.40
C GLY A 173 -12.23 -9.01 -31.29
N VAL A 174 -12.20 -8.34 -30.13
CA VAL A 174 -12.73 -8.89 -28.88
C VAL A 174 -13.60 -7.86 -28.14
N THR A 175 -14.76 -7.45 -28.65
CA THR A 175 -15.72 -6.66 -27.83
C THR A 175 -16.76 -7.55 -27.15
N ASP A 176 -17.24 -8.57 -27.86
CA ASP A 176 -18.25 -9.51 -27.32
C ASP A 176 -17.62 -10.57 -26.40
N VAL A 177 -16.42 -11.00 -26.76
CA VAL A 177 -15.63 -11.97 -25.99
C VAL A 177 -15.07 -11.33 -24.71
N ASP A 178 -14.71 -10.05 -24.73
CA ASP A 178 -14.13 -9.35 -23.57
C ASP A 178 -15.21 -9.07 -22.52
N ASN A 179 -16.43 -8.71 -22.93
CA ASN A 179 -17.53 -8.51 -22.00
C ASN A 179 -17.93 -9.81 -21.28
N PHE A 180 -17.89 -10.95 -21.98
CA PHE A 180 -18.11 -12.27 -21.37
C PHE A 180 -17.02 -12.62 -20.35
N PHE A 181 -15.74 -12.52 -20.74
CA PHE A 181 -14.64 -12.85 -19.83
C PHE A 181 -14.53 -11.86 -18.66
N GLN A 182 -14.81 -10.57 -18.87
CA GLN A 182 -14.89 -9.56 -17.80
C GLN A 182 -16.02 -9.86 -16.82
N HIS A 183 -17.19 -10.25 -17.32
CA HIS A 183 -18.32 -10.62 -16.46
C HIS A 183 -18.03 -11.90 -15.67
N GLU A 184 -17.47 -12.92 -16.31
CA GLU A 184 -17.12 -14.18 -15.66
C GLU A 184 -15.96 -14.00 -14.66
N GLN A 185 -14.98 -13.16 -14.97
CA GLN A 185 -13.92 -12.75 -14.05
C GLN A 185 -14.49 -11.99 -12.83
N THR A 186 -15.43 -11.06 -13.06
CA THR A 186 -16.10 -10.30 -12.00
C THR A 186 -16.92 -11.24 -11.11
N PHE A 187 -17.65 -12.17 -11.70
CA PHE A 187 -18.41 -13.20 -10.98
C PHE A 187 -17.48 -14.09 -10.13
N LEU A 188 -16.37 -14.54 -10.70
CA LEU A 188 -15.42 -15.40 -9.99
C LEU A 188 -14.72 -14.64 -8.84
N LEU A 189 -14.39 -13.37 -9.04
CA LEU A 189 -13.88 -12.48 -7.99
C LEU A 189 -14.91 -12.25 -6.89
N GLU A 190 -16.16 -11.95 -7.22
CA GLU A 190 -17.23 -11.81 -6.22
C GLU A 190 -17.50 -13.11 -5.47
N TYR A 191 -17.52 -14.26 -6.16
CA TYR A 191 -17.69 -15.56 -5.54
C TYR A 191 -16.55 -15.86 -4.58
N HIS A 192 -15.30 -15.65 -5.01
CA HIS A 192 -14.13 -15.82 -4.16
C HIS A 192 -14.19 -14.90 -2.93
N ASN A 193 -14.52 -13.63 -3.11
CA ASN A 193 -14.67 -12.68 -2.00
C ASN A 193 -15.78 -13.11 -1.03
N ARG A 194 -16.93 -13.57 -1.52
CA ARG A 194 -18.00 -14.10 -0.66
C ARG A 194 -17.58 -15.33 0.13
N VAL A 195 -16.87 -16.27 -0.49
CA VAL A 195 -16.34 -17.46 0.19
C VAL A 195 -15.29 -17.06 1.24
N LYS A 196 -14.41 -16.13 0.90
CA LYS A 196 -13.39 -15.58 1.80
C LYS A 196 -14.03 -14.90 3.02
N ASP A 197 -15.00 -14.02 2.79
CA ASP A 197 -15.71 -13.31 3.86
C ASP A 197 -16.51 -14.26 4.75
N ALA A 198 -17.17 -15.25 4.16
CA ALA A 198 -17.90 -16.29 4.90
C ALA A 198 -16.94 -17.12 5.78
N SER A 199 -15.78 -17.52 5.24
CA SER A 199 -14.74 -18.24 5.99
C SER A 199 -14.22 -17.39 7.15
N ALA A 200 -13.86 -16.13 6.88
CA ALA A 200 -13.37 -15.20 7.90
C ALA A 200 -14.42 -14.94 9.00
N ASN A 201 -15.70 -14.86 8.63
CA ASN A 201 -16.78 -14.70 9.58
C ASN A 201 -16.97 -15.95 10.47
N SER A 202 -16.86 -17.14 9.88
CA SER A 202 -16.88 -18.41 10.62
C SER A 202 -15.72 -18.52 11.61
N ASP A 203 -14.52 -18.09 11.21
CA ASP A 203 -13.35 -18.07 12.09
C ASP A 203 -13.50 -17.08 13.24
N ARG A 204 -14.14 -15.93 13.02
CA ARG A 204 -14.49 -14.98 14.08
C ARG A 204 -15.47 -15.60 15.07
N MET A 205 -16.53 -16.24 14.59
CA MET A 205 -17.51 -16.93 15.44
C MET A 205 -16.83 -18.01 16.30
N THR A 206 -15.97 -18.83 15.69
CA THR A 206 -15.23 -19.88 16.39
C THR A 206 -14.30 -19.31 17.46
N ARG A 207 -13.63 -18.19 17.18
CA ARG A 207 -12.78 -17.51 18.18
C ARG A 207 -13.60 -16.97 19.35
N SER A 208 -14.73 -16.31 19.09
CA SER A 208 -15.63 -15.84 20.15
C SER A 208 -16.13 -16.98 21.02
N HIS A 209 -16.53 -18.10 20.43
CA HIS A 209 -16.91 -19.30 21.17
C HIS A 209 -15.77 -19.87 22.02
N LYS A 210 -14.54 -19.93 21.50
CA LYS A 210 -13.36 -20.35 22.28
C LYS A 210 -13.13 -19.43 23.49
N THR A 211 -13.27 -18.12 23.31
CA THR A 211 -13.11 -17.15 24.40
C THR A 211 -14.18 -17.31 25.47
N LEU A 212 -15.45 -17.50 25.08
CA LEU A 212 -16.54 -17.75 26.01
C LEU A 212 -16.31 -19.04 26.81
N LEU A 213 -15.99 -20.14 26.13
CA LEU A 213 -15.66 -21.42 26.78
C LEU A 213 -14.48 -21.30 27.74
N HIS A 214 -13.47 -20.49 27.40
CA HIS A 214 -12.35 -20.23 28.28
C HIS A 214 -12.76 -19.44 29.53
N SER A 215 -13.67 -18.46 29.38
CA SER A 215 -14.20 -17.71 30.52
C SER A 215 -15.08 -18.57 31.43
N GLU A 216 -15.92 -19.45 30.86
CA GLU A 216 -16.75 -20.38 31.63
C GLU A 216 -15.88 -21.34 32.45
N LYS A 217 -14.82 -21.91 31.84
CA LYS A 217 -13.86 -22.76 32.57
C LYS A 217 -13.23 -22.05 33.76
N LYS A 218 -12.82 -20.78 33.60
CA LYS A 218 -12.25 -19.99 34.70
C LYS A 218 -13.24 -19.79 35.85
N LEU A 219 -14.52 -19.54 35.54
CA LEU A 219 -15.55 -19.37 36.57
C LEU A 219 -15.80 -20.67 37.33
N VAL A 220 -15.81 -21.80 36.64
CA VAL A 220 -15.94 -23.13 37.28
C VAL A 220 -14.76 -23.40 38.20
N GLU A 221 -13.52 -23.18 37.73
CA GLU A 221 -12.32 -23.35 38.57
C GLU A 221 -12.34 -22.45 39.81
N LEU A 222 -12.81 -21.21 39.69
CA LEU A 222 -12.95 -20.28 40.81
C LEU A 222 -13.96 -20.81 41.84
N ALA A 223 -15.13 -21.26 41.39
CA ALA A 223 -16.17 -21.80 42.26
C ALA A 223 -15.71 -23.09 42.98
N GLU A 224 -14.99 -23.97 42.29
CA GLU A 224 -14.39 -25.16 42.90
C GLU A 224 -13.36 -24.81 43.98
N LEU A 225 -12.57 -23.75 43.75
CA LEU A 225 -11.58 -23.28 44.72
C LEU A 225 -12.24 -22.74 45.98
N GLU A 226 -13.29 -21.92 45.85
CA GLU A 226 -14.06 -21.41 46.99
C GLU A 226 -14.70 -22.54 47.79
N LEU A 227 -15.27 -23.54 47.11
CA LEU A 227 -15.84 -24.71 47.77
C LEU A 227 -14.77 -25.50 48.54
N LYS A 228 -13.56 -25.66 47.97
CA LYS A 228 -12.42 -26.29 48.66
C LYS A 228 -12.05 -25.52 49.92
N HIS A 229 -11.94 -24.19 49.85
CA HIS A 229 -11.64 -23.35 51.02
C HIS A 229 -12.73 -23.48 52.09
N ALA A 230 -14.01 -23.39 51.72
CA ALA A 230 -15.12 -23.54 52.65
C ALA A 230 -15.11 -24.91 53.36
N LYS A 231 -14.80 -25.99 52.61
CA LYS A 231 -14.70 -27.34 53.16
C LYS A 231 -13.53 -27.48 54.13
N VAL A 232 -12.37 -26.91 53.81
CA VAL A 232 -11.21 -26.87 54.73
C VAL A 232 -11.55 -26.11 56.01
N ASN A 233 -12.19 -24.95 55.90
CA ASN A 233 -12.62 -24.16 57.05
C ASN A 233 -13.60 -24.95 57.95
N LEU A 234 -14.55 -25.68 57.35
CA LEU A 234 -15.45 -26.58 58.08
C LEU A 234 -14.72 -27.72 58.81
N GLN A 235 -13.66 -28.27 58.21
CA GLN A 235 -12.83 -29.30 58.86
C GLN A 235 -11.99 -28.77 60.01
N LEU A 236 -11.66 -27.48 60.03
CA LEU A 236 -10.90 -26.83 61.10
C LEU A 236 -11.77 -26.38 62.28
N LEU A 237 -13.08 -26.15 62.06
CA LEU A 237 -14.02 -25.74 63.11
C LEU A 237 -14.01 -26.63 64.37
N PRO A 238 -13.98 -27.98 64.27
CA PRO A 238 -13.88 -28.85 65.45
C PRO A 238 -12.61 -28.61 66.28
N ASN A 239 -11.46 -28.39 65.62
CA ASN A 239 -10.20 -28.09 66.31
C ASN A 239 -10.25 -26.72 67.01
N CYS A 240 -10.93 -25.75 66.40
CA CYS A 240 -11.15 -24.44 67.04
C CYS A 240 -12.09 -24.55 68.25
N LEU A 241 -13.14 -25.38 68.14
CA LEU A 241 -14.09 -25.63 69.23
C LEU A 241 -13.45 -26.41 70.38
N SER A 242 -12.59 -27.41 70.12
CA SER A 242 -11.89 -28.15 71.17
C SER A 242 -10.95 -27.25 71.98
N VAL A 243 -10.24 -26.33 71.30
CA VAL A 243 -9.40 -25.32 71.96
C VAL A 243 -10.23 -24.35 72.82
N LEU A 244 -11.42 -23.96 72.37
CA LEU A 244 -12.31 -23.07 73.14
C LEU A 244 -12.99 -23.76 74.33
N ASN A 245 -13.29 -25.04 74.23
CA ASN A 245 -13.88 -25.83 75.32
C ASN A 245 -12.85 -26.25 76.38
N GLY A 246 -11.55 -25.95 76.19
CA GLY A 246 -10.49 -26.29 77.13
C GLY A 246 -10.02 -27.75 77.05
N ASP A 247 -10.43 -28.48 76.01
CA ASP A 247 -10.01 -29.84 75.72
C ASP A 247 -8.70 -29.80 74.92
N THR A 248 -7.59 -29.57 75.63
CA THR A 248 -6.21 -29.84 75.15
C THR A 248 -5.56 -30.93 75.99
#